data_AF-A0A8S3FJF7-F1
#
_entry.id   AF-A0A8S3FJF7-F1
#
_cell.length_a   1.000
_cell.length_b   1.000
_cell.length_c   1.000
_cell.angle_alpha   90.00
_cell.angle_beta   90.00
_cell.angle_gamma   90.00
#
_symmetry.space_group_name_H-M   'P 1'
#
loop_
_entity.id
_entity.type
_entity.pdbx_description
1 polymer ?
#
loop_
_entity_poly.entity_id
_entity_poly.type
_entity_poly.pdbx_seq_one_letter_code
_entity_poly.pdbx_strand_id
1 'polypeptide(L)'
;VTEWKDDLKKFMLHAGLRNIATVFLFSDTQIKNESFLEDLNNILNSGDVPNIYQIDELEQIFTAMKPVVSEAALPPTKTNLYSAYTKRVRQNLHSVVCMRY
;
A
#
# COMPACT_ATOMS: atom_id res chain seq x y z
N VAL A 1 15.13 3.78 9.33
CA VAL A 1 14.15 2.69 9.05
C VAL A 1 12.72 3.19 9.25
N THR A 2 12.45 3.96 10.31
CA THR A 2 11.12 4.53 10.60
C THR A 2 10.59 5.44 9.48
N GLU A 3 11.41 6.37 8.96
CA GLU A 3 10.98 7.27 7.86
C GLU A 3 10.55 6.51 6.59
N TRP A 4 11.25 5.44 6.24
CA TRP A 4 10.92 4.62 5.06
C TRP A 4 9.53 4.00 5.16
N LYS A 5 9.23 3.34 6.30
CA LYS A 5 7.93 2.70 6.50
C LYS A 5 6.81 3.73 6.61
N ASP A 6 7.08 4.88 7.21
CA ASP A 6 6.12 5.98 7.28
C ASP A 6 5.80 6.56 5.90
N ASP A 7 6.80 6.72 5.04
CA ASP A 7 6.57 7.22 3.69
C ASP A 7 5.85 6.19 2.81
N LEU A 8 6.25 4.92 2.85
CA LEU A 8 5.52 3.83 2.19
C LEU A 8 4.05 3.80 2.61
N LYS A 9 3.80 3.90 3.91
CA LYS A 9 2.44 3.92 4.47
C LYS A 9 1.61 5.07 3.90
N LYS A 10 2.17 6.29 3.86
CA LYS A 10 1.48 7.45 3.26
C LYS A 10 1.14 7.19 1.79
N PHE A 11 2.07 6.62 1.01
CA PHE A 11 1.83 6.30 -0.40
C PHE A 11 0.75 5.22 -0.58
N MET A 12 0.77 4.17 0.23
CA MET A 12 -0.24 3.11 0.19
C MET A 12 -1.62 3.64 0.57
N LEU A 13 -1.73 4.44 1.64
CA LEU A 13 -2.99 5.09 2.02
C LEU A 13 -3.49 6.01 0.92
N HIS A 14 -2.61 6.78 0.29
CA HIS A 14 -2.99 7.67 -0.81
C HIS A 14 -3.51 6.88 -2.03
N ALA A 15 -2.77 5.86 -2.46
CA ALA A 15 -3.12 5.01 -3.59
C ALA A 15 -4.40 4.20 -3.34
N GLY A 16 -4.55 3.61 -2.16
CA GLY A 16 -5.69 2.74 -1.81
C GLY A 16 -6.96 3.51 -1.44
N LEU A 17 -6.86 4.58 -0.63
CA LEU A 17 -8.04 5.33 -0.19
C LEU A 17 -8.57 6.26 -1.28
N ARG A 18 -7.67 6.99 -1.97
CA ARG A 18 -8.09 7.96 -3.00
C ARG A 18 -8.21 7.36 -4.39
N ASN A 19 -7.73 6.12 -4.58
CA ASN A 19 -7.73 5.45 -5.89
C ASN A 19 -7.00 6.29 -6.97
N ILE A 20 -5.84 6.84 -6.59
CA ILE A 20 -5.01 7.70 -7.46
C ILE A 20 -3.73 6.94 -7.82
N ALA A 21 -3.46 6.83 -9.12
CA ALA A 21 -2.22 6.29 -9.64
C ALA A 21 -1.02 7.05 -9.05
N THR A 22 -0.15 6.32 -8.37
CA THR A 22 0.97 6.82 -7.59
C THR A 22 2.22 6.05 -8.00
N VAL A 23 3.26 6.76 -8.42
CA VAL A 23 4.55 6.16 -8.78
C VAL A 23 5.54 6.39 -7.65
N PHE A 24 6.13 5.32 -7.15
CA PHE A 24 7.23 5.37 -6.20
C PHE A 24 8.56 5.26 -6.95
N LEU A 25 9.27 6.38 -7.07
CA LEU A 25 10.59 6.43 -7.69
C LEU A 25 11.66 6.17 -6.63
N PHE A 26 12.52 5.18 -6.86
CA PHE A 26 13.56 4.81 -5.93
C PHE A 26 14.92 4.70 -6.63
N SER A 27 15.92 5.44 -6.14
CA SER A 27 17.30 5.35 -6.65
C SER A 27 18.10 4.32 -5.87
N ASP A 28 18.89 3.53 -6.58
CA ASP A 28 19.89 2.60 -6.04
C ASP A 28 20.80 3.21 -4.97
N THR A 29 21.16 4.49 -5.09
CA THR A 29 21.96 5.20 -4.08
C THR A 29 21.29 5.36 -2.72
N GLN A 30 19.98 5.12 -2.62
CA GLN A 30 19.20 5.17 -1.39
C GLN A 30 18.98 3.77 -0.79
N ILE A 31 19.39 2.69 -1.47
CA ILE A 31 19.31 1.31 -0.96
C ILE A 31 20.38 1.13 0.13
N LYS A 32 20.03 1.48 1.37
CA LYS A 32 20.90 1.29 2.54
C LYS A 32 20.70 -0.06 3.23
N ASN A 33 19.58 -0.74 2.96
CA ASN A 33 19.18 -1.96 3.62
C ASN A 33 18.32 -2.84 2.68
N GLU A 34 18.62 -4.14 2.63
CA GLU A 34 17.89 -5.14 1.82
C GLU A 34 16.40 -5.20 2.15
N SER A 35 16.01 -4.89 3.40
CA SER A 35 14.60 -4.84 3.83
C SER A 35 13.75 -3.86 3.04
N PHE A 36 14.33 -2.84 2.40
CA PHE A 36 13.58 -1.90 1.56
C PHE A 36 13.10 -2.57 0.27
N LEU A 37 13.93 -3.43 -0.32
CA LEU A 37 13.54 -4.20 -1.50
C LEU A 37 12.49 -5.26 -1.16
N GLU A 38 12.57 -5.85 0.04
CA GLU A 38 11.55 -6.77 0.54
C GLU A 38 10.20 -6.08 0.74
N ASP A 39 10.19 -4.92 1.39
CA ASP A 39 8.97 -4.11 1.57
C ASP A 39 8.36 -3.73 0.20
N LEU A 40 9.17 -3.31 -0.78
CA LEU A 40 8.70 -3.03 -2.14
C LEU A 40 8.12 -4.27 -2.82
N ASN A 41 8.79 -5.41 -2.70
CA ASN A 41 8.34 -6.66 -3.27
C ASN A 41 6.99 -7.10 -2.66
N ASN A 42 6.82 -6.90 -1.35
CA ASN A 42 5.56 -7.16 -0.67
C ASN A 42 4.44 -6.28 -1.25
N ILE A 43 4.66 -4.97 -1.41
CA ILE A 43 3.63 -4.08 -1.98
C ILE A 43 3.26 -4.49 -3.41
N LEU A 44 4.23 -4.84 -4.25
CA LEU A 44 3.97 -5.23 -5.64
C LEU A 44 3.17 -6.55 -5.73
N ASN A 45 3.51 -7.54 -4.90
CA ASN A 45 2.87 -8.86 -4.94
C ASN A 45 1.51 -8.90 -4.22
N SER A 46 1.46 -8.35 -3.00
CA SER A 46 0.29 -8.46 -2.12
C SER A 46 -0.49 -7.16 -1.98
N GLY A 47 0.10 -6.01 -2.31
CA GLY A 47 -0.48 -4.69 -2.02
C GLY A 47 -0.37 -4.31 -0.55
N ASP A 48 0.45 -5.01 0.22
CA ASP A 48 0.52 -4.90 1.66
C ASP A 48 1.97 -5.02 2.17
N VAL A 49 2.23 -4.42 3.32
CA VAL A 49 3.48 -4.61 4.08
C VAL A 49 3.08 -5.04 5.50
N PRO A 50 3.58 -6.19 6.00
CA PRO A 50 3.21 -6.66 7.33
C PRO A 50 3.51 -5.63 8.42
N ASN A 51 2.55 -5.46 9.34
CA ASN A 51 2.64 -4.57 10.50
C ASN A 51 2.94 -3.10 10.15
N ILE A 52 2.54 -2.64 8.96
CA ILE A 52 2.75 -1.24 8.56
C ILE A 52 1.69 -0.29 9.15
N TYR A 53 0.45 -0.75 9.30
CA TYR A 53 -0.65 0.04 9.82
C TYR A 53 -0.87 -0.14 11.32
N GLN A 54 -1.17 0.97 11.97
CA GLN A 54 -1.72 1.03 13.32
C GLN A 54 -3.23 0.80 13.31
N ILE A 55 -3.81 0.61 14.50
CA ILE A 55 -5.23 0.25 14.66
C ILE A 55 -6.15 1.35 14.10
N ASP A 56 -5.83 2.61 14.36
CA ASP A 56 -6.55 3.79 13.88
C ASP A 56 -6.53 3.89 12.34
N GLU A 57 -5.39 3.58 11.73
CA GLU A 57 -5.22 3.57 10.27
C GLU A 57 -6.03 2.44 9.63
N LEU A 58 -6.09 1.26 10.27
CA LEU A 58 -6.95 0.16 9.83
C LEU A 58 -8.43 0.52 9.91
N GLU A 59 -8.87 1.19 10.97
CA GLU A 59 -10.26 1.66 11.09
C GLU A 59 -10.61 2.68 10.00
N GLN A 60 -9.69 3.57 9.65
CA GLN A 60 -9.84 4.50 8.54
C GLN A 60 -10.01 3.76 7.21
N ILE A 61 -9.16 2.76 6.94
CA ILE A 61 -9.25 1.92 5.74
C ILE A 61 -10.60 1.20 5.66
N PHE A 62 -11.02 0.55 6.74
CA PHE A 62 -12.28 -0.18 6.77
C PHE A 62 -13.48 0.74 6.55
N THR A 63 -13.45 1.95 7.12
CA THR A 63 -14.51 2.93 6.94
C THR A 63 -14.59 3.40 5.48
N ALA A 64 -13.45 3.68 4.85
CA ALA A 64 -13.40 4.11 3.46
C ALA A 64 -13.78 3.01 2.46
N MET A 65 -13.50 1.74 2.78
CA MET A 65 -13.77 0.61 1.87
C MET A 65 -15.20 0.05 1.96
N LYS A 66 -15.97 0.39 3.00
CA LYS A 66 -17.39 -0.01 3.13
C LYS A 66 -18.21 0.24 1.87
N PRO A 67 -18.26 1.47 1.32
CA PRO A 67 -19.04 1.73 0.09
C PRO A 67 -18.53 0.90 -1.09
N VAL A 68 -17.22 0.72 -1.21
CA VAL A 68 -16.58 -0.04 -2.31
C VAL A 68 -16.99 -1.51 -2.31
N VAL A 69 -17.00 -2.13 -1.13
CA VAL A 69 -17.39 -3.53 -0.96
C VAL A 69 -18.90 -3.70 -1.13
N SER A 70 -19.69 -2.74 -0.65
CA SER A 70 -21.15 -2.72 -0.86
C SER A 70 -21.53 -2.58 -2.34
N GLU A 71 -20.86 -1.71 -3.10
CA GLU A 71 -21.02 -1.58 -4.55
C GLU A 71 -20.64 -2.86 -5.30
N ALA A 72 -19.65 -3.59 -4.79
CA ALA A 72 -19.27 -4.91 -5.31
C ALA A 72 -20.23 -6.04 -4.88
N ALA A 73 -21.33 -5.73 -4.19
CA ALA A 73 -22.29 -6.70 -3.64
C ALA A 73 -21.67 -7.76 -2.71
N LEU A 74 -20.57 -7.42 -2.06
CA LEU A 74 -19.87 -8.28 -1.11
C LEU A 74 -20.26 -7.92 0.33
N PRO A 75 -20.24 -8.89 1.27
CA PRO A 75 -20.50 -8.59 2.68
C PRO A 75 -19.34 -7.76 3.26
N PRO A 76 -19.61 -6.71 4.07
CA PRO A 76 -18.60 -5.81 4.63
C PRO A 76 -17.84 -6.44 5.82
N THR A 77 -17.23 -7.60 5.59
CA THR A 77 -16.31 -8.25 6.54
C THR A 77 -14.95 -7.55 6.51
N LYS A 78 -14.20 -7.59 7.62
CA LYS A 78 -12.84 -7.01 7.68
C LYS A 78 -11.94 -7.56 6.56
N THR A 79 -12.06 -8.85 6.25
CA THR A 79 -11.33 -9.50 5.16
C THR A 79 -11.66 -8.91 3.79
N ASN A 80 -12.94 -8.72 3.47
CA ASN A 80 -13.35 -8.17 2.17
C ASN A 80 -12.98 -6.69 2.05
N LEU A 81 -13.13 -5.92 3.12
CA LEU A 81 -12.73 -4.51 3.18
C LEU A 81 -11.23 -4.36 2.95
N TYR A 82 -10.41 -5.17 3.64
CA TYR A 82 -8.97 -5.14 3.45
C TYR A 82 -8.55 -5.63 2.07
N SER A 83 -9.20 -6.68 1.54
CA SER A 83 -8.92 -7.18 0.19
C SER A 83 -9.27 -6.15 -0.90
N ALA A 84 -10.37 -5.41 -0.75
CA ALA A 84 -10.71 -4.32 -1.65
C ALA A 84 -9.66 -3.18 -1.60
N TYR A 85 -9.17 -2.87 -0.41
CA TYR A 85 -8.09 -1.90 -0.23
C TYR A 85 -6.78 -2.35 -0.89
N THR A 86 -6.27 -3.55 -0.57
CA THR A 86 -5.01 -4.04 -1.13
C THR A 86 -5.08 -4.18 -2.65
N LYS A 87 -6.25 -4.54 -3.19
CA LYS A 87 -6.49 -4.52 -4.64
C LYS A 87 -6.31 -3.11 -5.23
N ARG A 88 -6.86 -2.07 -4.60
CA ARG A 88 -6.68 -0.68 -5.04
C ARG A 88 -5.23 -0.22 -4.91
N VAL A 89 -4.54 -0.60 -3.83
CA VAL A 89 -3.11 -0.30 -3.66
C VAL A 89 -2.32 -0.89 -4.81
N ARG A 90 -2.51 -2.17 -5.16
CA ARG A 90 -1.81 -2.82 -6.29
C ARG A 90 -2.12 -2.21 -7.64
N GLN A 91 -3.37 -1.79 -7.85
CA GLN A 91 -3.79 -1.20 -9.13
C GLN A 91 -3.23 0.20 -9.35
N ASN A 92 -2.97 0.93 -8.27
CA ASN A 92 -2.58 2.33 -8.35
C ASN A 92 -1.12 2.57 -7.99
N LEU A 93 -0.44 1.64 -7.31
CA LEU A 93 0.94 1.85 -6.90
C LEU A 93 1.90 1.12 -7.85
N HIS A 94 2.76 1.91 -8.51
CA HIS A 94 3.81 1.41 -9.39
C HIS A 94 5.16 1.82 -8.83
N SER A 95 6.14 0.91 -8.79
CA SER A 95 7.51 1.26 -8.42
C SER A 95 8.41 1.34 -9.64
N VAL A 96 9.31 2.33 -9.64
CA VAL A 96 10.36 2.48 -10.65
C VAL A 96 11.69 2.53 -9.92
N VAL A 97 12.57 1.59 -10.23
CA VAL A 97 13.92 1.53 -9.66
C VAL A 97 14.91 2.08 -10.69
N CYS A 98 15.61 3.14 -10.33
CA CYS A 98 16.72 3.67 -11.12
C CYS A 98 18.04 3.10 -10.57
N MET A 99 18.70 2.28 -11.37
CA MET A 99 20.05 1.76 -11.09
C MET A 99 21.08 2.53 -11.90
N ARG A 100 22.17 2.98 -11.25
CA ARG A 100 23.35 3.47 -11.96
C ARG A 100 24.14 2.30 -12.52
N TYR A 101 24.64 2.49 -13.74
CA TYR A 101 25.54 1.58 -14.43
C TYR A 101 27.00 1.89 -14.07
#